data_AF-A0AA43FHZ7-F1
#
_entry.id   AF-A0AA43FHZ7-F1
#
_cell.length_a   1.000
_cell.length_b   1.000
_cell.length_c   1.000
_cell.angle_alpha   90.00
_cell.angle_beta   90.00
_cell.angle_gamma   90.00
#
_symmetry.space_group_name_H-M   'P 1'
#
loop_
_entity.id
_entity.type
_entity.pdbx_description
1 polymer ?
#
loop_
_entity_poly.entity_id
_entity_poly.type
_entity_poly.pdbx_seq_one_letter_code
_entity_poly.pdbx_strand_id
1 'polypeptide(L)'
;MADDNLMNEFFIDTQGHLDQIEEGTLSLEHSPDDTEIIGDVFRRVHSIKGNAGIMGLGDIYAYGQEFEAFLEGIRERKIVTAPEIEQIFKHLDRLKALMLSMRSEEGGEEPQDDQAYIDQSPAYAEDDHGADDEEEEEHHDMAAPVGAPARSQALSGQVRQAQAEVRRPEKGNGHGPVTVLTFQIGDEIYGFDIMKVKEIITYERVTRVPNTKWYVDGVMNLRDQVIPVFDLKKKLKFKEASSADVDREKSIIVVEIQKVLTGLAVDEVTGIRVFEHGKITPPSDFTGKISSEFLVGVGQMEQGAVIILNAPDICDPQEILY
;
A
#
# COMPACT_ATOMS: atom_id res chain seq x y z
N MET A 1 -3.99 -12.20 -26.82
CA MET A 1 -4.65 -12.71 -25.60
C MET A 1 -3.83 -12.46 -24.33
N ALA A 2 -2.58 -12.92 -24.21
CA ALA A 2 -1.74 -12.58 -23.04
C ALA A 2 -1.17 -11.14 -23.12
N ASP A 3 -0.72 -10.71 -24.30
CA ASP A 3 -0.26 -9.33 -24.55
C ASP A 3 -1.37 -8.30 -24.37
N ASP A 4 -2.58 -8.54 -24.88
CA ASP A 4 -3.71 -7.59 -24.76
C ASP A 4 -4.09 -7.29 -23.31
N ASN A 5 -3.94 -8.26 -22.39
CA ASN A 5 -4.26 -8.05 -20.98
C ASN A 5 -3.19 -7.21 -20.27
N LEU A 6 -1.91 -7.45 -20.61
CA LEU A 6 -0.78 -6.71 -20.08
C LEU A 6 -0.77 -5.26 -20.60
N MET A 7 -1.12 -5.06 -21.87
CA MET A 7 -1.25 -3.73 -22.47
C MET A 7 -2.43 -2.94 -21.87
N ASN A 8 -3.57 -3.60 -21.61
CA ASN A 8 -4.69 -2.97 -20.92
C ASN A 8 -4.35 -2.56 -19.47
N GLU A 9 -3.62 -3.40 -18.73
CA GLU A 9 -3.14 -3.08 -17.39
C GLU A 9 -2.17 -1.88 -17.43
N PHE A 10 -1.24 -1.87 -18.39
CA PHE A 10 -0.38 -0.72 -18.65
C PHE A 10 -1.16 0.58 -18.89
N PHE A 11 -2.21 0.53 -19.73
CA PHE A 11 -3.03 1.71 -20.01
C PHE A 11 -3.78 2.21 -18.78
N ILE A 12 -4.36 1.31 -17.98
CA ILE A 12 -5.09 1.67 -16.75
C ILE A 12 -4.14 2.32 -15.73
N ASP A 13 -2.99 1.70 -15.48
CA ASP A 13 -2.01 2.21 -14.52
C ASP A 13 -1.41 3.55 -14.98
N THR A 14 -1.09 3.67 -16.27
CA THR A 14 -0.54 4.91 -16.84
C THR A 14 -1.57 6.03 -16.82
N GLN A 15 -2.85 5.73 -17.07
CA GLN A 15 -3.92 6.71 -16.92
C GLN A 15 -4.07 7.18 -15.47
N GLY A 16 -4.03 6.27 -14.50
CA GLY A 16 -4.07 6.63 -13.08
C GLY A 16 -2.89 7.51 -12.65
N HIS A 17 -1.70 7.27 -13.19
CA HIS A 17 -0.56 8.17 -12.97
C HIS A 17 -0.74 9.54 -13.62
N LEU A 18 -1.28 9.60 -14.83
CA LEU A 18 -1.56 10.86 -15.53
C LEU A 18 -2.55 11.73 -14.77
N ASP A 19 -3.65 11.14 -14.27
CA ASP A 19 -4.68 11.87 -13.51
C ASP A 19 -4.09 12.47 -12.22
N GLN A 20 -3.24 11.71 -11.52
CA GLN A 20 -2.59 12.19 -10.29
C GLN A 20 -1.52 13.26 -10.58
N ILE A 21 -0.85 13.22 -11.73
CA ILE A 21 0.05 14.30 -12.13
C ILE A 21 -0.77 15.57 -12.42
N GLU A 22 -1.93 15.48 -13.07
CA GLU A 22 -2.79 16.64 -13.31
C GLU A 22 -3.25 17.27 -12.00
N GLU A 23 -3.75 16.47 -11.06
CA GLU A 23 -4.20 16.96 -9.74
C GLU A 23 -3.05 17.61 -8.96
N GLY A 24 -1.87 16.97 -8.94
CA GLY A 24 -0.68 17.54 -8.30
C GLY A 24 -0.26 18.85 -8.98
N THR A 25 -0.30 18.91 -10.31
CA THR A 25 0.08 20.11 -11.08
C THR A 25 -0.88 21.27 -10.85
N LEU A 26 -2.19 21.01 -10.74
CA LEU A 26 -3.19 22.02 -10.36
C LEU A 26 -2.95 22.54 -8.93
N SER A 27 -2.57 21.66 -8.01
CA SER A 27 -2.27 22.04 -6.64
C SER A 27 -1.02 22.94 -6.55
N LEU A 28 -0.03 22.69 -7.41
CA LEU A 28 1.18 23.52 -7.53
C LEU A 28 0.91 24.94 -8.04
N GLU A 29 -0.22 25.22 -8.69
CA GLU A 29 -0.61 26.60 -9.07
C GLU A 29 -0.78 27.50 -7.84
N HIS A 30 -1.25 26.91 -6.75
CA HIS A 30 -1.53 27.61 -5.49
C HIS A 30 -0.37 27.48 -4.49
N SER A 31 0.38 26.38 -4.57
CA SER A 31 1.49 26.04 -3.67
C SER A 31 2.78 25.70 -4.46
N PRO A 32 3.44 26.68 -5.09
CA PRO A 32 4.52 26.43 -6.05
C PRO A 32 5.81 25.88 -5.43
N ASP A 33 6.01 26.01 -4.13
CA ASP A 33 7.19 25.54 -3.39
C ASP A 33 6.91 24.27 -2.56
N ASP A 34 5.75 23.63 -2.77
CA ASP A 34 5.41 22.38 -2.11
C ASP A 34 6.28 21.22 -2.64
N THR A 35 7.33 20.91 -1.89
CA THR A 35 8.28 19.85 -2.26
C THR A 35 7.69 18.45 -2.25
N GLU A 36 6.59 18.22 -1.51
CA GLU A 36 5.91 16.92 -1.51
C GLU A 36 5.20 16.74 -2.85
N ILE A 37 4.39 17.73 -3.26
CA ILE A 37 3.67 17.68 -4.54
C ILE A 37 4.63 17.64 -5.74
N ILE A 38 5.71 18.43 -5.72
CA ILE A 38 6.77 18.37 -6.75
C ILE A 38 7.39 16.96 -6.81
N GLY A 39 7.68 16.38 -5.64
CA GLY A 39 8.23 15.04 -5.53
C GLY A 39 7.26 13.97 -6.04
N ASP A 40 5.96 14.14 -5.80
CA ASP A 40 4.92 13.20 -6.20
C ASP A 40 4.73 13.19 -7.72
N VAL A 41 4.58 14.36 -8.31
CA VAL A 41 4.54 14.55 -9.78
C VAL A 41 5.76 13.89 -10.45
N PHE A 42 6.96 14.10 -9.90
CA PHE A 42 8.17 13.44 -10.39
C PHE A 42 8.10 11.92 -10.30
N ARG A 43 7.69 11.35 -9.15
CA ARG A 43 7.63 9.89 -8.95
C ARG A 43 6.62 9.23 -9.90
N ARG A 44 5.51 9.90 -10.21
CA ARG A 44 4.52 9.42 -11.18
C ARG A 44 5.08 9.36 -12.60
N VAL A 45 5.78 10.40 -13.05
CA VAL A 45 6.46 10.37 -14.37
C VAL A 45 7.53 9.29 -14.43
N HIS A 46 8.29 9.10 -13.35
CA HIS A 46 9.29 8.01 -13.25
C HIS A 46 8.64 6.62 -13.38
N SER A 47 7.48 6.41 -12.74
CA SER A 47 6.69 5.17 -12.83
C SER A 47 6.19 4.90 -14.25
N ILE A 48 5.61 5.91 -14.91
CA ILE A 48 5.16 5.83 -16.31
C ILE A 48 6.31 5.41 -17.23
N LYS A 49 7.48 6.05 -17.09
CA LYS A 49 8.68 5.70 -17.87
C LYS A 49 9.16 4.27 -17.58
N GLY A 50 9.16 3.86 -16.31
CA GLY A 50 9.52 2.49 -15.90
C GLY A 50 8.64 1.44 -16.55
N ASN A 51 7.31 1.64 -16.47
CA ASN A 51 6.32 0.78 -17.08
C ASN A 51 6.49 0.71 -18.60
N ALA A 52 6.69 1.85 -19.27
CA ALA A 52 6.95 1.89 -20.71
C ALA A 52 8.22 1.15 -21.12
N GLY A 53 9.28 1.21 -20.31
CA GLY A 53 10.53 0.50 -20.55
C GLY A 53 10.39 -1.03 -20.49
N ILE A 54 9.58 -1.53 -19.55
CA ILE A 54 9.29 -2.97 -19.41
C ILE A 54 8.44 -3.47 -20.59
N MET A 55 7.48 -2.66 -21.04
CA MET A 55 6.60 -2.98 -22.17
C MET A 55 7.28 -2.83 -23.54
N GLY A 56 8.52 -2.33 -23.59
CA GLY A 56 9.23 -2.05 -24.83
C GLY A 56 8.65 -0.88 -25.63
N LEU A 57 7.85 -0.01 -25.00
CA LEU A 57 7.19 1.14 -25.61
C LEU A 57 8.18 2.31 -25.75
N GLY A 58 9.06 2.20 -26.75
CA GLY A 58 10.20 3.09 -26.94
C GLY A 58 9.85 4.58 -27.01
N ASP A 59 8.73 4.94 -27.64
CA ASP A 59 8.31 6.34 -27.77
C ASP A 59 7.86 6.95 -26.44
N ILE A 60 7.09 6.20 -25.62
CA ILE A 60 6.71 6.66 -24.28
C ILE A 60 7.94 6.68 -23.36
N TYR A 61 8.81 5.67 -23.45
CA TYR A 61 10.03 5.62 -22.64
C TYR A 61 10.92 6.83 -22.91
N ALA A 62 11.18 7.12 -24.19
CA ALA A 62 12.01 8.26 -24.59
C ALA A 62 11.39 9.59 -24.15
N TYR A 63 10.07 9.73 -24.29
CA TYR A 63 9.36 10.94 -23.89
C TYR A 63 9.27 11.10 -22.36
N GLY A 64 9.05 10.02 -21.63
CA GLY A 64 9.07 9.99 -20.17
C GLY A 64 10.43 10.38 -19.60
N GLN A 65 11.53 9.98 -20.24
CA GLN A 65 12.87 10.43 -19.89
C GLN A 65 13.07 11.94 -20.08
N GLU A 66 12.56 12.52 -21.17
CA GLU A 66 12.58 13.97 -21.41
C GLU A 66 11.78 14.72 -20.34
N PHE A 67 10.57 14.23 -20.03
CA PHE A 67 9.69 14.84 -19.03
C PHE A 67 10.29 14.75 -17.62
N GLU A 68 10.91 13.63 -17.27
CA GLU A 68 11.59 13.45 -15.99
C GLU A 68 12.79 14.40 -15.84
N ALA A 69 13.57 14.60 -16.92
CA ALA A 69 14.68 15.55 -16.90
C ALA A 69 14.21 17.00 -16.67
N PHE A 70 13.08 17.37 -17.24
CA PHE A 70 12.43 18.66 -16.99
C PHE A 70 11.99 18.81 -15.52
N LEU A 71 11.32 17.79 -14.98
CA LEU A 71 10.87 17.79 -13.58
C LEU A 71 12.03 17.72 -12.57
N GLU A 72 13.14 17.07 -12.90
CA GLU A 72 14.34 17.05 -12.05
C GLU A 72 14.86 18.47 -11.82
N GLY A 73 14.90 19.30 -12.87
CA GLY A 73 15.31 20.70 -12.76
C GLY A 73 14.38 21.54 -11.86
N ILE A 74 13.10 21.19 -11.77
CA ILE A 74 12.14 21.81 -10.84
C ILE A 74 12.37 21.29 -9.42
N ARG A 75 12.56 19.98 -9.27
CA ARG A 75 12.81 19.30 -7.98
C ARG A 75 14.06 19.80 -7.27
N GLU A 76 15.15 20.02 -7.99
CA GLU A 76 16.39 20.58 -7.43
C GLU A 76 16.19 22.00 -6.91
N ARG A 77 15.39 22.81 -7.62
CA ARG A 77 15.07 24.18 -7.21
C ARG A 77 14.00 24.27 -6.14
N LYS A 78 13.22 23.20 -5.93
CA LYS A 78 12.13 23.10 -4.94
C LYS A 78 11.05 24.18 -5.10
N ILE A 79 10.92 24.72 -6.30
CA ILE A 79 9.90 25.70 -6.64
C ILE A 79 9.57 25.60 -8.12
N VAL A 80 8.28 25.58 -8.44
CA VAL A 80 7.77 25.62 -9.80
C VAL A 80 7.27 27.01 -10.15
N THR A 81 7.47 27.42 -11.39
CA THR A 81 6.99 28.71 -11.92
C THR A 81 5.73 28.51 -12.78
N ALA A 82 4.91 29.55 -12.96
CA ALA A 82 3.71 29.46 -13.80
C ALA A 82 3.98 28.97 -15.25
N PRO A 83 5.07 29.42 -15.94
CA PRO A 83 5.42 28.86 -17.25
C PRO A 83 5.79 27.37 -17.20
N GLU A 84 6.35 26.91 -16.08
CA GLU A 84 6.69 25.50 -15.88
C GLU A 84 5.45 24.65 -15.62
N ILE A 85 4.46 25.16 -14.88
CA ILE A 85 3.16 24.50 -14.73
C ILE A 85 2.49 24.31 -16.09
N GLU A 86 2.42 25.36 -16.91
CA GLU A 86 1.90 25.26 -18.28
C GLU A 86 2.68 24.22 -19.11
N GLN A 87 3.99 24.16 -18.92
CA GLN A 87 4.85 23.18 -19.58
C GLN A 87 4.60 21.75 -19.08
N ILE A 88 4.31 21.54 -17.79
CA ILE A 88 3.92 20.24 -17.24
C ILE A 88 2.63 19.75 -17.90
N PHE A 89 1.60 20.60 -18.04
CA PHE A 89 0.36 20.23 -18.74
C PHE A 89 0.60 19.90 -20.21
N LYS A 90 1.45 20.66 -20.92
CA LYS A 90 1.85 20.32 -22.30
C LYS A 90 2.53 18.96 -22.39
N HIS A 91 3.36 18.60 -21.39
CA HIS A 91 3.96 17.27 -21.34
C HIS A 91 2.91 16.18 -21.11
N LEU A 92 1.92 16.41 -20.25
CA LEU A 92 0.81 15.48 -20.01
C LEU A 92 -0.05 15.26 -21.25
N ASP A 93 -0.46 16.32 -21.94
CA ASP A 93 -1.23 16.24 -23.18
C ASP A 93 -0.50 15.43 -24.25
N ARG A 94 0.81 15.63 -24.36
CA ARG A 94 1.64 14.87 -25.32
C ARG A 94 1.76 13.40 -24.93
N LEU A 95 1.90 13.08 -23.64
CA LEU A 95 1.98 11.70 -23.17
C LEU A 95 0.63 10.98 -23.35
N LYS A 96 -0.49 11.65 -23.06
CA LYS A 96 -1.85 11.19 -23.38
C LYS A 96 -2.03 10.94 -24.88
N ALA A 97 -1.53 11.83 -25.74
CA ALA A 97 -1.60 11.64 -27.18
C ALA A 97 -0.79 10.42 -27.65
N LEU A 98 0.40 10.17 -27.09
CA LEU A 98 1.18 8.97 -27.37
C LEU A 98 0.43 7.70 -26.94
N MET A 99 -0.19 7.71 -25.76
CA MET A 99 -1.06 6.63 -25.29
C MET A 99 -2.20 6.32 -26.26
N LEU A 100 -2.91 7.37 -26.69
CA LEU A 100 -4.06 7.23 -27.58
C LEU A 100 -3.65 6.71 -28.98
N SER A 101 -2.48 7.11 -29.48
CA SER A 101 -1.97 6.60 -30.76
C SER A 101 -1.68 5.09 -30.73
N MET A 102 -1.16 4.55 -29.62
CA MET A 102 -0.90 3.11 -29.51
C MET A 102 -2.18 2.29 -29.40
N ARG A 103 -3.20 2.83 -28.71
CA ARG A 103 -4.53 2.20 -28.64
C ARG A 103 -5.21 2.10 -30.01
N SER A 104 -4.77 2.90 -30.99
CA SER A 104 -5.34 2.94 -32.34
C SER A 104 -4.63 2.04 -33.34
N GLU A 105 -3.39 1.61 -33.06
CA GLU A 105 -2.60 0.72 -33.94
C GLU A 105 -2.87 -0.78 -33.69
N GLU A 106 -3.32 -1.13 -32.48
CA GLU A 106 -3.80 -2.47 -32.15
C GLU A 106 -5.34 -2.45 -32.13
N GLY A 107 -5.96 -2.96 -33.20
CA GLY A 107 -7.42 -2.99 -33.33
C GLY A 107 -8.13 -3.54 -32.08
N GLY A 108 -8.77 -2.65 -31.34
CA GLY A 108 -9.59 -2.94 -30.16
C GLY A 108 -10.50 -1.74 -29.90
N GLU A 109 -11.79 -2.03 -29.74
CA GLU A 109 -12.92 -1.10 -29.78
C GLU A 109 -12.75 0.18 -28.94
N GLU A 110 -13.33 1.27 -29.46
CA GLU A 110 -13.58 2.51 -28.71
C GLU A 110 -14.21 2.17 -27.34
N PRO A 111 -13.81 2.86 -26.25
CA PRO A 111 -14.54 2.71 -25.00
C PRO A 111 -16.00 3.10 -25.26
N GLN A 112 -16.91 2.15 -25.07
CA GLN A 112 -18.33 2.43 -25.08
C GLN A 112 -18.62 3.49 -24.03
N ASP A 113 -19.18 4.58 -24.53
CA ASP A 113 -19.82 5.66 -23.81
C ASP A 113 -20.94 5.10 -22.92
N ASP A 114 -20.62 4.72 -21.69
CA ASP A 114 -21.62 4.54 -20.64
C ASP A 114 -21.93 5.92 -20.02
N GLN A 115 -22.46 6.81 -20.87
CA GLN A 115 -23.29 7.93 -20.43
C GLN A 115 -24.61 7.39 -19.87
N ALA A 116 -24.68 7.26 -18.55
CA ALA A 116 -25.95 7.25 -17.83
C ALA A 116 -25.78 7.72 -16.37
N TYR A 117 -25.29 8.96 -16.17
CA TYR A 117 -25.58 9.66 -14.92
C TYR A 117 -27.00 10.22 -15.00
N ILE A 118 -27.96 9.40 -14.60
CA ILE A 118 -29.34 9.83 -14.35
C ILE A 118 -29.33 10.63 -13.05
N ASP A 119 -29.63 11.92 -13.20
CA ASP A 119 -30.16 12.84 -12.21
C ASP A 119 -31.18 12.16 -11.29
N GLN A 120 -30.83 12.02 -10.00
CA GLN A 120 -31.79 12.10 -8.90
C GLN A 120 -31.15 12.80 -7.70
N SER A 121 -31.29 14.11 -7.67
CA SER A 121 -31.31 14.86 -6.42
C SER A 121 -32.51 14.41 -5.56
N PRO A 122 -32.35 14.12 -4.26
CA PRO A 122 -33.46 14.22 -3.33
C PRO A 122 -33.53 15.65 -2.81
N ALA A 123 -34.67 16.27 -3.08
CA ALA A 123 -35.05 17.58 -2.59
C ALA A 123 -35.08 17.64 -1.06
N TYR A 124 -34.62 18.76 -0.52
CA TYR A 124 -34.98 19.22 0.80
C TYR A 124 -36.49 19.50 0.85
N ALA A 125 -37.18 18.90 1.82
CA ALA A 125 -38.46 19.38 2.29
C ALA A 125 -38.49 19.20 3.81
N GLU A 126 -38.55 20.35 4.47
CA GLU A 126 -38.96 20.52 5.86
C GLU A 126 -40.35 19.89 6.06
N ASP A 127 -40.56 19.20 7.17
CA ASP A 127 -41.70 19.51 8.03
C ASP A 127 -41.51 18.97 9.45
N ASP A 128 -41.94 19.86 10.33
CA ASP A 128 -41.82 19.97 11.77
C ASP A 128 -42.97 19.22 12.48
N HIS A 129 -42.68 18.65 13.65
CA HIS A 129 -43.45 18.73 14.91
C HIS A 129 -43.55 17.44 15.75
N GLY A 130 -43.20 17.62 17.03
CA GLY A 130 -43.75 16.93 18.22
C GLY A 130 -42.83 15.87 18.85
N ALA A 131 -42.11 16.12 19.95
CA ALA A 131 -42.58 16.25 21.34
C ALA A 131 -43.34 14.97 21.79
N ASP A 132 -43.00 14.21 22.83
CA ASP A 132 -42.29 14.43 24.09
C ASP A 132 -41.76 13.08 24.65
N ASP A 133 -41.09 13.16 25.81
CA ASP A 133 -40.88 12.15 26.87
C ASP A 133 -39.42 11.72 27.14
N GLU A 134 -38.73 12.61 27.87
CA GLU A 134 -38.09 12.45 29.19
C GLU A 134 -37.60 11.06 29.71
N GLU A 135 -36.41 11.15 30.35
CA GLU A 135 -35.82 10.28 31.41
C GLU A 135 -35.24 8.91 30.98
N GLU A 136 -34.04 8.43 31.38
CA GLU A 136 -33.22 8.63 32.57
C GLU A 136 -31.70 8.53 32.29
N GLU A 137 -30.91 9.13 33.18
CA GLU A 137 -29.47 9.01 33.31
C GLU A 137 -29.03 7.59 33.71
N GLU A 138 -28.04 7.00 33.02
CA GLU A 138 -27.14 6.03 33.65
C GLU A 138 -25.67 6.32 33.31
N HIS A 139 -24.96 6.81 34.33
CA HIS A 139 -23.52 6.67 34.46
C HIS A 139 -23.14 5.17 34.42
N HIS A 140 -22.32 4.75 33.45
CA HIS A 140 -21.63 3.46 33.53
C HIS A 140 -20.12 3.59 33.27
N ASP A 141 -19.43 3.71 34.39
CA ASP A 141 -18.18 3.09 34.81
C ASP A 141 -17.01 2.94 33.82
N MET A 142 -15.87 3.47 34.27
CA MET A 142 -14.55 3.25 33.68
C MET A 142 -14.11 1.80 33.96
N ALA A 143 -14.26 0.91 32.97
CA ALA A 143 -13.57 -0.38 33.00
C ALA A 143 -12.25 -0.31 32.20
N ALA A 144 -11.13 -0.35 32.92
CA ALA A 144 -9.80 -0.69 32.41
C ALA A 144 -9.78 -2.16 31.87
N PRO A 145 -8.77 -2.55 31.08
CA PRO A 145 -8.95 -3.44 29.93
C PRO A 145 -9.04 -4.93 30.28
N VAL A 146 -9.82 -5.64 29.48
CA VAL A 146 -9.82 -7.10 29.35
C VAL A 146 -8.45 -7.54 28.80
N GLY A 147 -7.82 -8.52 29.46
CA GLY A 147 -6.46 -8.94 29.16
C GLY A 147 -6.31 -9.52 27.75
N ALA A 148 -5.33 -9.01 26.99
CA ALA A 148 -4.91 -9.56 25.71
C ALA A 148 -4.61 -11.08 25.83
N PRO A 149 -4.94 -11.90 24.81
CA PRO A 149 -4.75 -13.35 24.88
C PRO A 149 -3.27 -13.70 25.06
N ALA A 150 -2.99 -14.66 25.94
CA ALA A 150 -1.64 -15.02 26.39
C ALA A 150 -0.63 -15.32 25.24
N ARG A 151 -1.12 -15.69 24.06
CA ARG A 151 -0.31 -16.00 22.87
C ARG A 151 0.36 -14.77 22.25
N SER A 152 -0.35 -13.65 22.11
CA SER A 152 0.22 -12.41 21.53
C SER A 152 1.26 -11.78 22.47
N GLN A 153 1.04 -11.89 23.79
CA GLN A 153 2.02 -11.48 24.80
C GLN A 153 3.30 -12.33 24.74
N ALA A 154 3.18 -13.66 24.61
CA ALA A 154 4.32 -14.55 24.48
C ALA A 154 5.13 -14.28 23.19
N LEU A 155 4.45 -14.11 22.05
CA LEU A 155 5.09 -13.80 20.77
C LEU A 155 5.76 -12.43 20.79
N SER A 156 5.14 -11.42 21.41
CA SER A 156 5.76 -10.10 21.60
C SER A 156 7.04 -10.18 22.44
N GLY A 157 7.08 -11.03 23.47
CA GLY A 157 8.29 -11.31 24.25
C GLY A 157 9.39 -11.94 23.40
N GLN A 158 9.04 -12.92 22.56
CA GLN A 158 9.98 -13.58 21.64
C GLN A 158 10.53 -12.61 20.59
N VAL A 159 9.71 -11.71 20.05
CA VAL A 159 10.17 -10.68 19.09
C VAL A 159 11.23 -9.80 19.72
N ARG A 160 11.00 -9.31 20.94
CA ARG A 160 11.98 -8.48 21.67
C ARG A 160 13.29 -9.22 21.94
N GLN A 161 13.21 -10.50 22.31
CA GLN A 161 14.40 -11.32 22.54
C GLN A 161 15.20 -11.54 21.25
N ALA A 162 14.52 -11.94 20.17
CA ALA A 162 15.16 -12.18 18.88
C ALA A 162 15.81 -10.92 18.30
N GLN A 163 15.17 -9.75 18.45
CA GLN A 163 15.77 -8.46 18.08
C GLN A 163 17.02 -8.13 18.90
N ALA A 164 17.04 -8.45 20.20
CA ALA A 164 18.21 -8.24 21.04
C ALA A 164 19.39 -9.15 20.63
N GLU A 165 19.09 -10.37 20.19
CA GLU A 165 20.09 -11.31 19.65
C GLU A 165 20.67 -10.82 18.33
N VAL A 166 19.83 -10.34 17.39
CA VAL A 166 20.28 -9.78 16.10
C VAL A 166 21.14 -8.52 16.28
N ARG A 167 20.85 -7.69 17.29
CA ARG A 167 21.63 -6.47 17.59
C ARG A 167 22.97 -6.74 18.26
N ARG A 168 23.27 -7.97 18.71
CA ARG A 168 24.58 -8.28 19.27
C ARG A 168 25.64 -8.23 18.16
N PRO A 169 26.80 -7.59 18.40
CA PRO A 169 27.85 -7.53 17.40
C PRO A 169 28.43 -8.92 17.13
N GLU A 170 28.23 -9.44 15.91
CA GLU A 170 28.87 -10.68 15.47
C GLU A 170 30.36 -10.44 15.18
N LYS A 171 31.22 -11.35 15.63
CA LYS A 171 32.63 -11.39 15.20
C LYS A 171 32.72 -12.20 13.91
N GLY A 172 32.57 -11.54 12.76
CA GLY A 172 32.65 -12.18 11.44
C GLY A 172 32.50 -11.18 10.29
N ASN A 173 33.03 -11.54 9.11
CA ASN A 173 33.03 -10.69 7.92
C ASN A 173 31.88 -11.12 6.98
N GLY A 174 30.82 -10.31 6.88
CA GLY A 174 29.82 -10.35 5.81
C GLY A 174 28.49 -11.07 6.11
N HIS A 175 27.40 -10.29 6.10
CA HIS A 175 25.97 -10.66 6.17
C HIS A 175 25.59 -11.75 7.19
N GLY A 176 25.36 -11.31 8.43
CA GLY A 176 24.81 -12.16 9.49
C GLY A 176 23.44 -12.76 9.13
N PRO A 177 22.97 -13.74 9.92
CA PRO A 177 21.70 -14.40 9.69
C PRO A 177 20.53 -13.40 9.69
N VAL A 178 19.59 -13.59 8.77
CA VAL A 178 18.37 -12.79 8.66
C VAL A 178 17.29 -13.45 9.49
N THR A 179 16.79 -12.74 10.50
CA THR A 179 15.71 -13.22 11.35
C THR A 179 14.39 -12.63 10.87
N VAL A 180 13.41 -13.50 10.63
CA VAL A 180 12.13 -13.19 9.99
C VAL A 180 11.01 -13.58 10.95
N LEU A 181 10.07 -12.66 11.18
CA LEU A 181 8.78 -12.99 11.79
C LEU A 181 7.90 -13.61 10.71
N THR A 182 7.46 -14.85 10.92
CA THR A 182 6.61 -15.57 9.97
C THR A 182 5.14 -15.54 10.37
N PHE A 183 4.27 -15.42 9.38
CA PHE A 183 2.83 -15.37 9.54
C PHE A 183 2.12 -16.00 8.34
N GLN A 184 0.86 -16.36 8.52
CA GLN A 184 0.04 -17.01 7.52
C GLN A 184 -0.96 -16.03 6.92
N ILE A 185 -1.16 -16.13 5.61
CA ILE A 185 -2.28 -15.52 4.89
C ILE A 185 -2.81 -16.61 3.94
N GLY A 186 -4.06 -17.01 4.13
CA GLY A 186 -4.63 -18.16 3.42
C GLY A 186 -3.83 -19.43 3.70
N ASP A 187 -3.32 -20.06 2.65
CA ASP A 187 -2.55 -21.31 2.73
C ASP A 187 -1.03 -21.11 2.64
N GLU A 188 -0.56 -19.86 2.58
CA GLU A 188 0.84 -19.51 2.34
C GLU A 188 1.48 -18.84 3.56
N ILE A 189 2.80 -19.05 3.71
CA ILE A 189 3.59 -18.47 4.79
C ILE A 189 4.41 -17.30 4.26
N TYR A 190 4.21 -16.18 4.92
CA TYR A 190 4.85 -14.90 4.68
C TYR A 190 5.78 -14.56 5.82
N GLY A 191 6.63 -13.56 5.60
CA GLY A 191 7.41 -13.01 6.69
C GLY A 191 7.88 -11.58 6.48
N PHE A 192 8.12 -10.92 7.61
CA PHE A 192 8.79 -9.62 7.66
C PHE A 192 10.13 -9.77 8.35
N ASP A 193 11.12 -8.97 7.94
CA ASP A 193 12.33 -8.79 8.74
C ASP A 193 11.93 -8.40 10.17
N ILE A 194 12.38 -9.18 11.16
CA ILE A 194 12.03 -8.97 12.55
C ILE A 194 12.46 -7.59 13.04
N MET A 195 13.48 -6.99 12.43
CA MET A 195 13.97 -5.66 12.77
C MET A 195 12.99 -4.55 12.40
N LYS A 196 12.06 -4.82 11.48
CA LYS A 196 10.99 -3.90 11.07
C LYS A 196 9.73 -4.02 11.94
N VAL A 197 9.58 -5.11 12.68
CA VAL A 197 8.44 -5.38 13.56
C VAL A 197 8.61 -4.64 14.88
N LYS A 198 7.57 -3.97 15.36
CA LYS A 198 7.54 -3.32 16.69
C LYS A 198 6.88 -4.21 17.74
N GLU A 199 5.73 -4.76 17.41
CA GLU A 199 4.96 -5.66 18.28
C GLU A 199 3.91 -6.46 17.51
N ILE A 200 3.34 -7.46 18.17
CA ILE A 200 2.23 -8.26 17.65
C ILE A 200 1.08 -8.13 18.64
N ILE A 201 -0.09 -7.77 18.14
CA ILE A 201 -1.30 -7.60 18.92
C ILE A 201 -2.43 -8.44 18.33
N THR A 202 -3.46 -8.69 19.13
CA THR A 202 -4.66 -9.41 18.68
C THR A 202 -5.59 -8.46 17.96
N TYR A 203 -6.23 -8.92 16.88
CA TYR A 203 -7.21 -8.15 16.15
C TYR A 203 -8.52 -8.08 16.95
N GLU A 204 -8.76 -6.98 17.68
CA GLU A 204 -9.96 -6.82 18.51
C GLU A 204 -10.81 -5.60 18.14
N ARG A 205 -10.21 -4.40 18.09
CA ARG A 205 -10.97 -3.15 17.90
C ARG A 205 -10.30 -2.25 16.87
N VAL A 206 -10.74 -2.39 15.61
CA VAL A 206 -10.42 -1.47 14.51
C VAL A 206 -11.66 -0.63 14.21
N THR A 207 -11.52 0.69 14.31
CA THR A 207 -12.55 1.66 13.94
C THR A 207 -12.48 1.88 12.44
N ARG A 208 -13.53 1.48 11.73
CA ARG A 208 -13.63 1.68 10.29
C ARG A 208 -13.65 3.17 9.95
N VAL A 209 -12.89 3.55 8.94
CA VAL A 209 -12.91 4.88 8.37
C VAL A 209 -13.77 4.84 7.10
N PRO A 210 -14.64 5.84 6.85
CA PRO A 210 -15.37 5.94 5.58
C PRO A 210 -14.43 6.29 4.42
N ASN A 211 -14.85 6.00 3.18
CA ASN A 211 -14.12 6.38 1.95
C ASN A 211 -12.66 5.90 1.92
N THR A 212 -12.39 4.71 2.42
CA THR A 212 -11.05 4.12 2.33
C THR A 212 -10.98 3.11 1.20
N LYS A 213 -9.76 2.84 0.72
CA LYS A 213 -9.53 1.71 -0.18
C LYS A 213 -10.01 0.41 0.47
N TRP A 214 -10.49 -0.53 -0.35
CA TRP A 214 -11.14 -1.78 0.10
C TRP A 214 -10.26 -2.68 1.01
N TYR A 215 -8.94 -2.51 0.97
CA TYR A 215 -7.98 -3.23 1.79
C TYR A 215 -7.60 -2.51 3.10
N VAL A 216 -8.16 -1.33 3.37
CA VAL A 216 -8.00 -0.60 4.63
C VAL A 216 -9.11 -1.05 5.56
N ASP A 217 -8.76 -1.63 6.71
CA ASP A 217 -9.74 -1.98 7.75
C ASP A 217 -10.14 -0.75 8.58
N GLY A 218 -9.26 0.25 8.66
CA GLY A 218 -9.54 1.54 9.29
C GLY A 218 -8.37 1.99 10.15
N VAL A 219 -8.68 2.46 11.36
CA VAL A 219 -7.69 2.91 12.35
C VAL A 219 -7.90 2.21 13.69
N MET A 220 -6.85 2.09 14.48
CA MET A 220 -6.94 1.59 15.85
C MET A 220 -6.12 2.43 16.82
N ASN A 221 -6.49 2.42 18.09
CA ASN A 221 -5.70 3.05 19.14
C ASN A 221 -4.70 2.03 19.73
N LEU A 222 -3.41 2.29 19.55
CA LEU A 222 -2.31 1.57 20.15
C LEU A 222 -1.58 2.48 21.16
N ARG A 223 -1.84 2.27 22.46
CA ARG A 223 -1.22 3.05 23.56
C ARG A 223 -1.36 4.58 23.38
N ASP A 224 -2.58 5.04 23.15
CA ASP A 224 -2.95 6.45 22.92
C ASP A 224 -2.46 7.02 21.58
N GLN A 225 -1.93 6.18 20.69
CA GLN A 225 -1.59 6.55 19.32
C GLN A 225 -2.58 5.92 18.34
N VAL A 226 -3.22 6.75 17.52
CA VAL A 226 -4.04 6.26 16.40
C VAL A 226 -3.13 5.80 15.27
N ILE A 227 -3.31 4.56 14.83
CA ILE A 227 -2.53 3.96 13.76
C ILE A 227 -3.44 3.42 12.64
N PRO A 228 -3.04 3.50 11.36
CA PRO A 228 -3.68 2.75 10.28
C PRO A 228 -3.70 1.25 10.55
N VAL A 229 -4.74 0.57 10.06
CA VAL A 229 -4.77 -0.89 9.94
C VAL A 229 -5.15 -1.30 8.52
N PHE A 230 -4.27 -2.06 7.89
CA PHE A 230 -4.46 -2.63 6.55
C PHE A 230 -4.66 -4.14 6.63
N ASP A 231 -5.64 -4.68 5.90
CA ASP A 231 -5.82 -6.13 5.76
C ASP A 231 -4.93 -6.64 4.62
N LEU A 232 -3.88 -7.39 4.97
CA LEU A 232 -2.94 -7.91 3.98
C LEU A 232 -3.55 -9.00 3.09
N LYS A 233 -4.53 -9.76 3.59
CA LYS A 233 -5.23 -10.76 2.79
C LYS A 233 -6.00 -10.07 1.66
N LYS A 234 -6.67 -8.96 1.98
CA LYS A 234 -7.30 -8.08 0.99
C LYS A 234 -6.25 -7.49 0.06
N LYS A 235 -5.26 -6.75 0.58
CA LYS A 235 -4.25 -6.03 -0.23
C LYS A 235 -3.53 -6.92 -1.24
N LEU A 236 -3.18 -8.14 -0.85
CA LEU A 236 -2.46 -9.10 -1.72
C LEU A 236 -3.40 -9.92 -2.63
N LYS A 237 -4.69 -9.57 -2.69
CA LYS A 237 -5.71 -10.19 -3.57
C LYS A 237 -5.84 -11.71 -3.39
N PHE A 238 -5.67 -12.23 -2.16
CA PHE A 238 -5.99 -13.62 -1.86
C PHE A 238 -7.51 -13.84 -2.00
N LYS A 239 -7.92 -15.00 -2.54
CA LYS A 239 -9.34 -15.36 -2.67
C LYS A 239 -10.07 -15.09 -1.35
N GLU A 240 -11.26 -14.50 -1.47
CA GLU A 240 -12.13 -14.20 -0.34
C GLU A 240 -12.32 -15.42 0.55
N ALA A 241 -12.47 -15.11 1.83
CA ALA A 241 -12.63 -16.05 2.92
C ALA A 241 -13.61 -17.18 2.60
N SER A 242 -13.14 -18.43 2.73
CA SER A 242 -14.05 -19.57 2.89
C SER A 242 -14.85 -19.36 4.17
N SER A 243 -16.07 -19.90 4.26
CA SER A 243 -16.91 -19.85 5.48
C SER A 243 -16.25 -20.40 6.77
N ALA A 244 -15.04 -20.99 6.66
CA ALA A 244 -14.18 -21.42 7.75
C ALA A 244 -13.31 -20.31 8.37
N ASP A 245 -13.24 -19.11 7.77
CA ASP A 245 -12.37 -18.01 8.23
C ASP A 245 -13.03 -17.08 9.27
N VAL A 246 -14.32 -17.29 9.57
CA VAL A 246 -15.11 -16.39 10.44
C VAL A 246 -14.73 -16.52 11.93
N ASP A 247 -14.03 -17.58 12.31
CA ASP A 247 -13.77 -17.95 13.71
C ASP A 247 -12.26 -17.97 14.09
N ARG A 248 -11.39 -17.49 13.19
CA ARG A 248 -9.93 -17.41 13.47
C ARG A 248 -9.59 -16.07 14.11
N GLU A 249 -8.92 -16.13 15.26
CA GLU A 249 -8.34 -14.95 15.92
C GLU A 249 -7.24 -14.35 15.02
N LYS A 250 -7.59 -13.32 14.24
CA LYS A 250 -6.62 -12.57 13.43
C LYS A 250 -5.57 -11.90 14.33
N SER A 251 -4.37 -11.73 13.77
CA SER A 251 -3.28 -11.00 14.41
C SER A 251 -2.99 -9.70 13.66
N ILE A 252 -2.55 -8.67 14.36
CA ILE A 252 -2.02 -7.44 13.77
C ILE A 252 -0.53 -7.36 14.06
N ILE A 253 0.27 -7.29 13.00
CA ILE A 253 1.70 -7.05 13.09
C ILE A 253 1.90 -5.54 12.98
N VAL A 254 2.43 -4.92 14.03
CA VAL A 254 2.72 -3.49 14.05
C VAL A 254 4.13 -3.26 13.52
N VAL A 255 4.24 -2.49 12.45
CA VAL A 255 5.50 -2.07 11.83
C VAL A 255 5.61 -0.56 11.83
N GLU A 256 6.79 -0.03 11.53
CA GLU A 256 6.99 1.41 11.32
C GLU A 256 7.33 1.67 9.86
N ILE A 257 6.45 2.39 9.16
CA ILE A 257 6.58 2.77 7.75
C ILE A 257 6.62 4.30 7.72
N GLN A 258 7.68 4.88 7.16
CA GLN A 258 7.87 6.35 7.10
C GLN A 258 7.70 7.04 8.47
N LYS A 259 8.18 6.41 9.56
CA LYS A 259 8.03 6.85 10.97
C LYS A 259 6.60 6.81 11.53
N VAL A 260 5.64 6.29 10.78
CA VAL A 260 4.26 6.07 11.21
C VAL A 260 4.10 4.60 11.62
N LEU A 261 3.61 4.37 12.84
CA LEU A 261 3.22 3.02 13.25
C LEU A 261 2.02 2.57 12.44
N THR A 262 2.10 1.38 11.87
CA THR A 262 1.11 0.83 10.96
C THR A 262 0.79 -0.60 11.34
N GLY A 263 -0.49 -0.91 11.47
CA GLY A 263 -0.99 -2.26 11.72
C GLY A 263 -1.22 -3.01 10.42
N LEU A 264 -0.68 -4.21 10.34
CA LEU A 264 -0.89 -5.14 9.22
C LEU A 264 -1.66 -6.36 9.74
N ALA A 265 -2.94 -6.45 9.39
CA ALA A 265 -3.79 -7.56 9.78
C ALA A 265 -3.50 -8.79 8.91
N VAL A 266 -3.30 -9.92 9.58
CA VAL A 266 -2.96 -11.23 9.02
C VAL A 266 -3.79 -12.33 9.69
N ASP A 267 -3.85 -13.51 9.08
CA ASP A 267 -4.64 -14.61 9.65
C ASP A 267 -4.02 -15.09 10.96
N GLU A 268 -2.72 -15.39 10.98
CA GLU A 268 -2.04 -15.90 12.18
C GLU A 268 -0.53 -15.63 12.15
N VAL A 269 0.06 -15.23 13.28
CA VAL A 269 1.53 -15.24 13.43
C VAL A 269 2.00 -16.64 13.82
N THR A 270 2.84 -17.24 12.97
CA THR A 270 3.28 -18.63 13.10
C THR A 270 4.58 -18.77 13.90
N GLY A 271 5.41 -17.72 13.96
CA GLY A 271 6.58 -17.68 14.84
C GLY A 271 7.75 -16.87 14.28
N ILE A 272 8.96 -17.19 14.74
CA ILE A 272 10.21 -16.56 14.31
C ILE A 272 11.09 -17.62 13.66
N ARG A 273 11.76 -17.23 12.57
CA ARG A 273 12.67 -18.09 11.81
C ARG A 273 13.95 -17.35 11.49
N VAL A 274 15.05 -18.08 11.44
CA VAL A 274 16.37 -17.54 11.14
C VAL A 274 16.86 -18.19 9.86
N PHE A 275 17.21 -17.37 8.89
CA PHE A 275 17.76 -17.80 7.61
C PHE A 275 19.20 -17.32 7.49
N GLU A 276 20.07 -18.20 7.04
CA GLU A 276 21.40 -17.77 6.58
C GLU A 276 21.21 -16.89 5.34
N HIS A 277 22.03 -15.84 5.17
CA HIS A 277 21.90 -14.92 4.05
C HIS A 277 21.94 -15.62 2.68
N GLY A 278 22.73 -16.70 2.55
CA GLY A 278 22.81 -17.50 1.32
C GLY A 278 21.63 -18.45 1.06
N LYS A 279 20.64 -18.50 1.96
CA LYS A 279 19.44 -19.35 1.86
C LYS A 279 18.18 -18.56 1.51
N ILE A 280 18.32 -17.25 1.29
CA ILE A 280 17.26 -16.40 0.77
C ILE A 280 17.48 -16.27 -0.74
N THR A 281 16.55 -16.80 -1.51
CA THR A 281 16.51 -16.65 -2.96
C THR A 281 15.98 -15.26 -3.32
N PRO A 282 16.61 -14.52 -4.25
CA PRO A 282 16.14 -13.19 -4.63
C PRO A 282 14.77 -13.26 -5.32
N PRO A 283 13.98 -12.17 -5.28
CA PRO A 283 12.66 -12.10 -5.91
C PRO A 283 12.67 -12.38 -7.41
N SER A 284 13.78 -12.09 -8.10
CA SER A 284 13.97 -12.30 -9.55
C SER A 284 13.74 -13.74 -9.98
N ASP A 285 13.98 -14.69 -9.08
CA ASP A 285 13.94 -16.12 -9.38
C ASP A 285 12.59 -16.74 -8.96
N PHE A 286 11.68 -15.94 -8.41
CA PHE A 286 10.38 -16.38 -7.91
C PHE A 286 9.26 -16.13 -8.92
N THR A 287 8.64 -17.21 -9.38
CA THR A 287 7.39 -17.17 -10.16
C THR A 287 6.22 -17.49 -9.24
N GLY A 288 5.47 -16.47 -8.79
CA GLY A 288 4.35 -16.64 -7.87
C GLY A 288 3.19 -15.68 -8.16
N LYS A 289 2.14 -15.76 -7.33
CA LYS A 289 0.92 -14.92 -7.44
C LYS A 289 1.09 -13.50 -6.92
N ILE A 290 2.17 -13.24 -6.18
CA ILE A 290 2.49 -11.92 -5.62
C ILE A 290 3.54 -11.27 -6.49
N SER A 291 3.34 -9.97 -6.76
CA SER A 291 4.28 -9.14 -7.50
C SER A 291 5.65 -9.12 -6.84
N SER A 292 6.71 -9.26 -7.65
CA SER A 292 8.11 -9.24 -7.20
C SER A 292 8.52 -7.91 -6.54
N GLU A 293 7.73 -6.85 -6.75
CA GLU A 293 7.95 -5.53 -6.13
C GLU A 293 7.68 -5.51 -4.62
N PHE A 294 6.86 -6.43 -4.11
CA PHE A 294 6.57 -6.54 -2.67
C PHE A 294 7.54 -7.47 -1.95
N LEU A 295 8.47 -8.08 -2.68
CA LEU A 295 9.30 -9.18 -2.24
C LEU A 295 10.72 -8.69 -1.92
N VAL A 296 11.19 -9.03 -0.73
CA VAL A 296 12.62 -8.98 -0.40
C VAL A 296 13.31 -10.24 -0.89
N GLY A 297 12.62 -11.39 -0.84
CA GLY A 297 13.13 -12.67 -1.29
C GLY A 297 12.31 -13.84 -0.75
N VAL A 298 12.80 -15.05 -0.95
CA VAL A 298 12.14 -16.29 -0.55
C VAL A 298 13.09 -17.14 0.28
N GLY A 299 12.75 -17.38 1.54
CA GLY A 299 13.48 -18.27 2.44
C GLY A 299 13.02 -19.71 2.26
N GLN A 300 13.92 -20.62 1.90
CA GLN A 300 13.60 -22.05 1.76
C GLN A 300 13.54 -22.75 3.12
N MET A 301 12.60 -23.67 3.29
CA MET A 301 12.43 -24.51 4.48
C MET A 301 12.35 -25.99 4.11
N GLU A 302 12.51 -26.88 5.09
CA GLU A 302 12.31 -28.33 4.90
C GLU A 302 10.90 -28.68 4.40
N GLN A 303 9.89 -27.87 4.73
CA GLN A 303 8.47 -28.11 4.42
C GLN A 303 7.81 -26.94 3.68
N GLY A 304 8.53 -26.28 2.77
CA GLY A 304 7.97 -25.24 1.91
C GLY A 304 8.87 -24.02 1.81
N ALA A 305 8.26 -22.86 1.60
CA ALA A 305 8.97 -21.59 1.48
C ALA A 305 8.28 -20.51 2.31
N VAL A 306 9.07 -19.54 2.76
CA VAL A 306 8.57 -18.30 3.36
C VAL A 306 8.84 -17.17 2.40
N ILE A 307 7.77 -16.48 2.05
CA ILE A 307 7.81 -15.33 1.16
C ILE A 307 8.10 -14.09 2.02
N ILE A 308 9.30 -13.53 1.90
CA ILE A 308 9.74 -12.38 2.69
C ILE A 308 9.29 -11.10 1.99
N LEU A 309 8.46 -10.34 2.68
CA LEU A 309 7.79 -9.16 2.17
C LEU A 309 8.46 -7.87 2.64
N ASN A 310 8.36 -6.81 1.84
CA ASN A 310 8.74 -5.46 2.24
C ASN A 310 7.49 -4.65 2.58
N ALA A 311 7.23 -4.44 3.87
CA ALA A 311 6.01 -3.76 4.34
C ALA A 311 5.75 -2.37 3.70
N PRO A 312 6.76 -1.47 3.54
CA PRO A 312 6.58 -0.18 2.88
C PRO A 312 6.17 -0.26 1.41
N ASP A 313 6.48 -1.34 0.71
CA ASP A 313 6.09 -1.51 -0.69
C ASP A 313 4.63 -1.98 -0.78
N ILE A 314 4.11 -2.59 0.28
CA ILE A 314 2.76 -3.15 0.32
C ILE A 314 1.74 -2.13 0.81
N CYS A 315 2.07 -1.36 1.84
CA CYS A 315 1.14 -0.41 2.45
C CYS A 315 1.80 0.95 2.62
N ASP A 316 1.10 1.99 2.18
CA ASP A 316 1.46 3.37 2.48
C ASP A 316 0.48 3.92 3.53
N PRO A 317 0.95 4.33 4.72
CA PRO A 317 0.13 4.92 5.77
C PRO A 317 -0.74 6.10 5.33
N GLN A 318 -0.40 6.77 4.23
CA GLN A 318 -1.18 7.88 3.67
C GLN A 318 -2.45 7.40 2.93
N GLU A 319 -2.56 6.11 2.58
CA GLU A 319 -3.72 5.55 1.86
C GLU A 319 -4.98 5.35 2.73
N ILE A 320 -4.97 5.81 3.99
CA ILE A 320 -6.14 5.73 4.87
C ILE A 320 -7.28 6.58 4.33
N LEU A 321 -7.01 7.71 3.69
CA LEU A 321 -8.02 8.60 3.17
C LEU A 321 -7.93 8.60 1.64
N TYR A 322 -9.08 8.43 0.99
CA TYR A 322 -9.25 8.65 -0.45
C TYR A 322 -9.60 10.11 -0.69
#